data_AF-A0A9P1J052-F1
#
_entry.id   AF-A0A9P1J052-F1
#
_cell.length_a   1.000
_cell.length_b   1.000
_cell.length_c   1.000
_cell.angle_alpha   90.00
_cell.angle_beta   90.00
_cell.angle_gamma   90.00
#
_symmetry.space_group_name_H-M   'P 1'
#
loop_
_entity.id
_entity.type
_entity.pdbx_description
1 polymer ?
#
loop_
_entity_poly.entity_id
_entity_poly.type
_entity_poly.pdbx_seq_one_letter_code
_entity_poly.pdbx_strand_id
1 'polypeptide(L)'
;MFIIGALGCGSWLGGCLSCVTLAVNRCCDLNPNFKLRWIFQERRIYWIILLIISYAIYGFLFTNPPLFQCDYFSWFFNPRINNNPHLYINVLHTANNCLVSIFITSFYCYLCLLLNQKSRFSLSSGINKTQRQIFLQSTIICSLNAIAAYIHVYMQYFHTPPIAILIGHIT
;
A
#
# COMPACT_ATOMS: atom_id res chain seq x y z
N MET A 1 11.16 -18.75 -11.00
CA MET A 1 10.89 -18.41 -9.58
C MET A 1 11.46 -17.04 -9.20
N PHE A 2 12.78 -16.81 -9.22
CA PHE A 2 13.38 -15.54 -8.77
C PHE A 2 12.83 -14.26 -9.46
N ILE A 3 12.74 -14.24 -10.79
CA ILE A 3 12.24 -13.09 -11.56
C ILE A 3 10.77 -12.77 -11.21
N ILE A 4 9.94 -13.79 -10.99
CA ILE A 4 8.52 -13.62 -10.65
C ILE A 4 8.38 -13.04 -9.23
N GLY A 5 9.18 -13.52 -8.26
CA GLY A 5 9.24 -12.95 -6.92
C GLY A 5 9.71 -11.49 -6.94
N ALA A 6 10.71 -11.16 -7.77
CA ALA A 6 11.21 -9.81 -7.95
C ALA A 6 10.15 -8.89 -8.58
N LEU A 7 9.44 -9.37 -9.61
CA LEU A 7 8.34 -8.63 -10.22
C LEU A 7 7.22 -8.37 -9.21
N GLY A 8 6.88 -9.37 -8.40
CA GLY A 8 5.91 -9.22 -7.31
C GLY A 8 6.36 -8.19 -6.26
N CYS A 9 7.64 -8.19 -5.89
CA CYS A 9 8.17 -7.22 -4.94
C CYS A 9 8.16 -5.79 -5.53
N GLY A 10 8.61 -5.62 -6.77
CA GLY A 10 8.58 -4.32 -7.45
C GLY A 10 7.16 -3.77 -7.62
N SER A 11 6.23 -4.60 -8.08
CA SER A 11 4.82 -4.20 -8.24
C SER A 11 4.16 -3.88 -6.90
N TRP A 12 4.52 -4.60 -5.83
CA TRP A 12 4.06 -4.32 -4.47
C TRP A 12 4.51 -2.93 -3.99
N LEU A 13 5.80 -2.62 -4.11
CA LEU A 13 6.35 -1.32 -3.70
C LEU A 13 5.71 -0.17 -4.49
N GLY A 14 5.59 -0.31 -5.81
CA GLY A 14 4.91 0.68 -6.65
C GLY A 14 3.41 0.82 -6.33
N GLY A 15 2.72 -0.30 -6.08
CA GLY A 15 1.31 -0.33 -5.70
C GLY A 15 1.04 0.37 -4.37
N CYS A 16 1.89 0.13 -3.37
CA CYS A 16 1.84 0.82 -2.08
C CYS A 16 1.95 2.34 -2.21
N LEU A 17 2.92 2.82 -2.99
CA LEU A 17 3.11 4.25 -3.21
C LEU A 17 1.95 4.87 -4.01
N SER A 18 1.38 4.10 -4.95
CA SER A 18 0.17 4.49 -5.68
C SER A 18 -1.03 4.65 -4.73
N CYS A 19 -1.21 3.75 -3.77
CA CYS A 19 -2.26 3.84 -2.76
C CYS A 19 -2.14 5.09 -1.89
N VAL A 20 -0.92 5.40 -1.43
CA VAL A 20 -0.66 6.65 -0.67
C VAL A 20 -0.99 7.86 -1.54
N THR A 21 -0.51 7.89 -2.79
CA THR A 21 -0.77 8.97 -3.74
C THR A 21 -2.27 9.17 -3.98
N LEU A 22 -3.03 8.08 -4.12
CA LEU A 22 -4.47 8.11 -4.29
C LEU A 22 -5.19 8.66 -3.04
N ALA A 23 -4.77 8.27 -1.84
CA ALA A 23 -5.31 8.79 -0.60
C ALA A 23 -5.10 10.30 -0.45
N VAL A 24 -3.90 10.80 -0.80
CA VAL A 24 -3.59 12.23 -0.83
C VAL A 24 -4.46 12.94 -1.88
N ASN A 25 -4.61 12.37 -3.08
CA ASN A 25 -5.47 12.93 -4.12
C ASN A 25 -6.93 13.10 -3.63
N ARG A 26 -7.46 12.13 -2.87
CA ARG A 26 -8.80 12.23 -2.27
C ARG A 26 -8.89 13.31 -1.20
N CYS A 27 -7.82 13.53 -0.43
CA CYS A 27 -7.75 14.64 0.52
C CYS A 27 -7.82 15.98 -0.20
N CYS A 28 -7.13 16.12 -1.35
CA CYS A 28 -7.17 17.30 -2.19
C CYS A 28 -8.57 17.56 -2.80
N ASP A 29 -9.27 16.51 -3.21
CA ASP A 29 -10.63 16.60 -3.77
C ASP A 29 -11.65 17.08 -2.71
N LEU A 30 -11.54 16.56 -1.48
CA LEU A 30 -12.51 16.82 -0.42
C LEU A 30 -12.23 18.10 0.36
N ASN A 31 -10.97 18.51 0.47
CA ASN A 31 -10.54 19.73 1.14
C ASN A 31 -9.78 20.65 0.16
N PRO A 32 -10.41 21.72 -0.35
CA PRO A 32 -9.77 22.62 -1.31
C PRO A 32 -8.57 23.39 -0.73
N ASN A 33 -8.49 23.54 0.59
CA ASN A 33 -7.40 24.20 1.33
C ASN A 33 -6.27 23.21 1.73
N PHE A 34 -6.32 21.98 1.24
CA PHE A 34 -5.33 20.98 1.59
C PHE A 34 -3.95 21.34 1.01
N LYS A 35 -2.94 21.45 1.88
CA LYS A 35 -1.61 21.97 1.52
C LYS A 35 -0.92 21.17 0.42
N LEU A 36 -1.15 19.86 0.31
CA LEU A 36 -0.51 19.01 -0.70
C LEU A 36 -1.18 19.07 -2.09
N ARG A 37 -2.23 19.89 -2.26
CA ARG A 37 -2.95 20.01 -3.54
C ARG A 37 -2.05 20.48 -4.69
N TRP A 38 -0.99 21.25 -4.41
CA TRP A 38 -0.04 21.72 -5.41
C TRP A 38 0.69 20.59 -6.16
N ILE A 39 0.79 19.41 -5.54
CA ILE A 39 1.48 18.23 -6.08
C ILE A 39 0.68 17.65 -7.27
N PHE A 40 -0.64 17.76 -7.24
CA PHE A 40 -1.54 17.19 -8.26
C PHE A 40 -1.94 18.19 -9.35
N GLN A 41 -1.37 19.39 -9.36
CA GLN A 41 -1.67 20.41 -10.36
C GLN A 41 -0.89 20.17 -11.66
N GLU A 42 -1.57 20.34 -12.79
CA GLU A 42 -0.99 20.37 -14.15
C GLU A 42 -0.19 19.10 -14.51
N ARG A 43 0.97 19.26 -15.16
CA ARG A 43 1.87 18.19 -15.59
C ARG A 43 2.63 17.51 -14.44
N ARG A 44 2.47 17.99 -13.19
CA ARG A 44 3.23 17.48 -12.04
C ARG A 44 2.86 16.05 -11.66
N ILE A 45 1.62 15.64 -11.94
CA ILE A 45 1.18 14.27 -11.73
C ILE A 45 2.01 13.25 -12.52
N TYR A 46 2.50 13.61 -13.72
CA TYR A 46 3.35 12.72 -14.52
C TYR A 46 4.70 12.46 -13.83
N TRP A 47 5.24 13.43 -13.09
CA TRP A 47 6.45 13.23 -12.29
C TRP A 47 6.22 12.28 -11.13
N ILE A 48 5.04 12.32 -10.50
CA ILE A 48 4.67 11.35 -9.44
C ILE A 48 4.52 9.95 -10.02
N ILE A 49 3.87 9.82 -11.19
CA ILE A 49 3.73 8.53 -11.88
C ILE A 49 5.11 7.97 -12.24
N LEU A 50 6.02 8.81 -12.75
CA LEU A 50 7.39 8.42 -13.02
C LEU A 50 8.12 7.97 -11.74
N LEU A 51 7.88 8.65 -10.62
CA LEU A 51 8.43 8.27 -9.31
C LEU A 51 7.89 6.91 -8.85
N ILE A 52 6.60 6.63 -9.02
CA ILE A 52 5.99 5.33 -8.73
C ILE A 52 6.63 4.22 -9.58
N ILE A 53 6.77 4.46 -10.89
CA ILE A 53 7.36 3.48 -11.82
C ILE A 53 8.83 3.24 -11.47
N SER A 54 9.60 4.30 -11.22
CA SER A 54 11.01 4.16 -10.83
C SER A 54 11.17 3.43 -9.50
N TYR A 55 10.29 3.66 -8.52
CA TYR A 55 10.30 2.93 -7.26
C TYR A 55 9.96 1.44 -7.46
N ALA A 56 9.02 1.12 -8.36
CA ALA A 56 8.72 -0.26 -8.72
C ALA A 56 9.90 -0.96 -9.42
N ILE A 57 10.57 -0.27 -10.35
CA ILE A 57 11.78 -0.77 -11.03
C ILE A 57 12.92 -0.97 -10.02
N TYR A 58 13.10 -0.04 -9.08
CA TYR A 58 14.07 -0.17 -8.00
C TYR A 58 13.79 -1.42 -7.17
N GLY A 59 12.51 -1.64 -6.82
CA GLY A 59 12.03 -2.84 -6.15
C GLY A 59 12.31 -4.14 -6.92
N PHE A 60 12.19 -4.08 -8.23
CA PHE A 60 12.44 -5.23 -9.10
C PHE A 60 13.94 -5.57 -9.21
N LEU A 61 14.80 -4.56 -9.33
CA LEU A 61 16.23 -4.76 -9.64
C LEU A 61 17.12 -4.90 -8.41
N PHE A 62 16.83 -4.16 -7.34
CA PHE A 62 17.78 -3.94 -6.24
C PHE A 62 17.34 -4.52 -4.88
N THR A 63 16.16 -5.15 -4.81
CA THR A 63 15.69 -5.78 -3.57
C THR A 63 15.72 -7.29 -3.63
N ASN A 64 15.99 -7.90 -2.47
CA ASN A 64 15.92 -9.36 -2.31
C ASN A 64 14.46 -9.80 -2.51
N PRO A 65 14.16 -10.59 -3.57
CA PRO A 65 12.82 -11.01 -3.84
C PRO A 65 12.39 -12.10 -2.86
N PRO A 66 11.09 -12.20 -2.55
CA PRO A 66 10.57 -13.37 -1.88
C PRO A 66 10.78 -14.61 -2.77
N LEU A 67 11.00 -15.75 -2.13
CA LEU A 67 11.18 -17.04 -2.78
C LEU A 67 9.93 -17.89 -2.56
N PHE A 68 9.56 -18.66 -3.59
CA PHE A 68 8.41 -19.54 -3.52
C PHE A 68 8.73 -20.78 -2.68
N GLN A 69 7.91 -21.03 -1.66
CA GLN A 69 7.97 -22.21 -0.81
C GLN A 69 6.83 -23.17 -1.17
N CYS A 70 7.17 -24.39 -1.56
CA CYS A 70 6.18 -25.41 -1.92
C CYS A 70 5.36 -25.88 -0.70
N ASP A 71 5.95 -25.92 0.50
CA ASP A 71 5.29 -26.42 1.72
C ASP A 71 4.00 -25.65 2.08
N TYR A 72 3.94 -24.38 1.68
CA TYR A 72 2.83 -23.48 1.95
C TYR A 72 2.23 -22.90 0.66
N PHE A 73 2.69 -23.36 -0.51
CA PHE A 73 2.33 -22.82 -1.83
C PHE A 73 2.33 -21.28 -1.86
N SER A 74 3.33 -20.64 -1.26
CA SER A 74 3.35 -19.19 -1.08
C SER A 74 4.76 -18.60 -1.13
N TRP A 75 4.83 -17.28 -1.28
CA TRP A 75 6.07 -16.53 -1.42
C TRP A 75 6.49 -15.93 -0.07
N PHE A 76 7.67 -16.32 0.41
CA PHE A 76 8.22 -15.83 1.68
C PHE A 76 9.59 -15.21 1.47
N PHE A 77 9.90 -14.17 2.25
CA PHE A 77 11.23 -13.56 2.23
C PHE A 77 12.27 -14.51 2.81
N ASN A 78 11.99 -15.16 3.96
CA ASN A 78 12.87 -16.14 4.57
C ASN A 78 12.44 -17.56 4.16
N PRO A 79 13.19 -18.24 3.26
CA PRO A 79 12.84 -19.59 2.81
C PRO A 79 13.15 -20.68 3.86
N ARG A 80 13.72 -20.32 5.03
CA ARG A 80 14.19 -21.26 6.07
C ARG A 80 15.15 -22.35 5.57
N ILE A 81 15.76 -22.17 4.40
CA ILE A 81 16.71 -23.10 3.76
C ILE A 81 18.09 -23.08 4.46
N ASN A 82 18.45 -21.99 5.15
CA ASN A 82 19.72 -21.85 5.86
C ASN A 82 19.48 -21.30 7.29
N ASN A 83 20.30 -21.71 8.26
CA ASN A 83 20.14 -21.36 9.69
C ASN A 83 20.34 -19.87 10.02
N ASN A 84 20.60 -19.02 9.03
CA ASN A 84 20.81 -17.59 9.19
C ASN A 84 19.64 -16.79 8.61
N PRO A 85 18.56 -16.57 9.39
CA PRO A 85 17.37 -15.84 8.94
C PRO A 85 17.65 -14.38 8.54
N HIS A 86 18.76 -13.81 9.02
CA HIS A 86 19.16 -12.42 8.77
C HIS A 86 19.56 -12.13 7.31
N LEU A 87 20.00 -13.14 6.54
CA LEU A 87 20.39 -12.97 5.14
C LEU A 87 19.21 -12.62 4.22
N TYR A 88 17.99 -12.91 4.67
CA TYR A 88 16.77 -12.81 3.88
C TYR A 88 15.86 -11.66 4.32
N ILE A 89 16.30 -10.84 5.27
CA ILE A 89 15.54 -9.68 5.75
C ILE A 89 15.58 -8.60 4.68
N ASN A 90 14.42 -8.31 4.10
CA ASN A 90 14.27 -7.19 3.19
C ASN A 90 13.83 -5.94 3.98
N VAL A 91 14.84 -5.16 4.43
CA VAL A 91 14.64 -3.95 5.23
C VAL A 91 13.80 -2.92 4.46
N LEU A 92 14.01 -2.79 3.15
CA LEU A 92 13.22 -1.87 2.31
C LEU A 92 11.74 -2.25 2.31
N HIS A 93 11.43 -3.54 2.13
CA HIS A 93 10.06 -4.02 2.14
C HIS A 93 9.38 -3.82 3.50
N THR A 94 10.08 -4.10 4.61
CA THR A 94 9.56 -3.83 5.96
C THR A 94 9.31 -2.33 6.17
N ALA A 95 10.29 -1.48 5.84
CA ALA A 95 10.17 -0.04 6.00
C ALA A 95 9.02 0.52 5.15
N ASN A 96 8.91 0.08 3.90
CA ASN A 96 7.81 0.43 3.00
C ASN A 96 6.46 0.07 3.62
N ASN A 97 6.29 -1.18 4.06
CA ASN A 97 5.02 -1.64 4.61
C ASN A 97 4.65 -0.89 5.90
N CYS A 98 5.61 -0.59 6.76
CA CYS A 98 5.38 0.19 7.97
C CYS A 98 4.95 1.63 7.62
N LEU A 99 5.72 2.33 6.78
CA LEU A 99 5.44 3.71 6.40
C LEU A 99 4.10 3.83 5.66
N VAL A 100 3.88 2.98 4.66
CA VAL A 100 2.65 2.98 3.85
C VAL A 100 1.43 2.75 4.72
N SER A 101 1.51 1.82 5.68
CA SER A 101 0.39 1.57 6.57
C SER A 101 0.08 2.77 7.46
N ILE A 102 1.10 3.41 8.05
CA ILE A 102 0.95 4.64 8.84
C ILE A 102 0.32 5.76 8.02
N PHE A 103 0.82 6.01 6.81
CA PHE A 103 0.32 7.08 5.94
C PHE A 103 -1.12 6.82 5.48
N ILE A 104 -1.41 5.62 4.97
CA ILE A 104 -2.76 5.24 4.52
C ILE A 104 -3.75 5.38 5.68
N THR A 105 -3.48 4.78 6.84
CA THR A 105 -4.37 4.86 8.00
C THR A 105 -4.61 6.32 8.42
N SER A 106 -3.56 7.14 8.45
CA SER A 106 -3.67 8.56 8.83
C SER A 106 -4.52 9.36 7.84
N PHE A 107 -4.28 9.22 6.53
CA PHE A 107 -5.05 9.93 5.50
C PHE A 107 -6.52 9.49 5.47
N TYR A 108 -6.80 8.19 5.60
CA TYR A 108 -8.18 7.71 5.60
C TYR A 108 -8.94 8.08 6.88
N CYS A 109 -8.26 8.09 8.04
CA CYS A 109 -8.85 8.61 9.29
C CYS A 109 -9.24 10.09 9.11
N TYR A 110 -8.33 10.91 8.57
CA TYR A 110 -8.59 12.31 8.25
C TYR A 110 -9.78 12.49 7.28
N LEU A 111 -9.85 11.68 6.23
CA LEU A 111 -10.94 11.71 5.26
C LEU A 111 -12.29 11.36 5.89
N CYS A 112 -12.34 10.33 6.75
CA CYS A 112 -13.55 9.96 7.48
C CYS A 112 -14.03 11.11 8.39
N LEU A 113 -13.12 11.78 9.09
CA LEU A 113 -13.45 12.94 9.92
C LEU A 113 -14.01 14.09 9.09
N LEU A 114 -13.38 14.43 7.96
CA LEU A 114 -13.86 15.47 7.05
C LEU A 114 -15.25 15.15 6.47
N LEU A 115 -15.49 13.89 6.09
CA LEU A 115 -16.77 13.44 5.57
C LEU A 115 -17.87 13.52 6.63
N ASN A 116 -17.59 13.12 7.87
CA ASN A 116 -18.52 13.23 8.98
C ASN A 116 -18.84 14.69 9.33
N GLN A 117 -17.85 15.58 9.25
CA GLN A 117 -18.06 17.02 9.46
C GLN A 117 -18.95 17.60 8.35
N LYS A 118 -18.65 17.29 7.09
CA LYS A 118 -19.46 17.75 5.94
C LYS A 118 -20.88 17.18 5.95
N SER A 119 -21.07 15.92 6.34
CA SER A 119 -22.41 15.31 6.41
C SER A 119 -23.26 15.88 7.53
N ARG A 120 -22.65 16.33 8.63
CA ARG A 120 -23.36 16.98 9.75
C ARG A 120 -23.72 18.44 9.46
N PHE A 121 -22.89 19.15 8.70
CA PHE A 121 -23.10 20.58 8.38
C PHE A 121 -23.89 20.82 7.08
N SER A 122 -23.99 19.87 6.16
CA SER A 122 -24.66 20.03 4.87
C SER A 122 -25.87 19.10 4.76
N LEU A 123 -27.08 19.65 4.89
CA LEU A 123 -28.35 18.94 4.61
C LEU A 123 -28.64 18.82 3.10
N SER A 124 -27.85 19.45 2.23
CA SER A 124 -28.10 19.42 0.78
C SER A 124 -26.83 19.74 -0.03
N SER A 125 -26.51 18.83 -0.94
CA SER A 125 -25.54 18.93 -2.06
C SER A 125 -24.12 19.40 -1.73
N GLY A 126 -23.16 18.46 -1.69
CA GLY A 126 -21.73 18.84 -1.68
C GLY A 126 -20.75 17.81 -2.24
N ILE A 127 -21.13 16.54 -2.32
CA ILE A 127 -20.31 15.48 -2.91
C ILE A 127 -21.15 14.75 -3.95
N ASN A 128 -20.67 14.73 -5.19
CA ASN A 128 -21.34 14.00 -6.27
C ASN A 128 -21.36 12.50 -5.95
N LYS A 129 -22.44 11.80 -6.32
CA LYS A 129 -22.55 10.34 -6.13
C LYS A 129 -21.32 9.60 -6.66
N THR A 130 -20.80 10.02 -7.82
CA THR A 130 -19.59 9.50 -8.44
C THR A 130 -18.34 9.72 -7.56
N GLN A 131 -18.15 10.90 -6.98
CA GLN A 131 -17.02 11.18 -6.09
C GLN A 131 -17.06 10.29 -4.84
N ARG A 132 -18.26 10.06 -4.28
CA ARG A 132 -18.44 9.16 -3.13
C ARG A 132 -18.13 7.70 -3.49
N GLN A 133 -18.55 7.23 -4.66
CA GLN A 133 -18.23 5.87 -5.14
C GLN A 133 -16.74 5.68 -5.33
N ILE A 134 -16.07 6.61 -6.02
CA ILE A 134 -14.64 6.52 -6.28
C ILE A 134 -13.85 6.61 -4.96
N PHE A 135 -14.30 7.42 -4.00
CA PHE A 135 -13.74 7.45 -2.66
C PHE A 135 -13.84 6.08 -1.98
N LEU A 136 -15.04 5.50 -1.89
CA LEU A 136 -15.25 4.19 -1.25
C LEU A 136 -14.43 3.08 -1.92
N GLN A 137 -14.38 3.06 -3.25
CA GLN A 137 -13.57 2.12 -4.01
C GLN A 137 -12.08 2.25 -3.62
N SER A 138 -11.54 3.47 -3.60
CA SER A 138 -10.15 3.69 -3.21
C SER A 138 -9.86 3.28 -1.77
N THR A 139 -10.78 3.55 -0.83
CA THR A 139 -10.66 3.14 0.57
C THR A 139 -10.59 1.63 0.72
N ILE A 140 -11.45 0.89 0.01
CA ILE A 140 -11.45 -0.58 0.05
C ILE A 140 -10.11 -1.11 -0.45
N ILE A 141 -9.65 -0.67 -1.63
CA ILE A 141 -8.36 -1.09 -2.21
C ILE A 141 -7.20 -0.80 -1.25
N CYS A 142 -7.14 0.41 -0.69
CA CYS A 142 -6.04 0.78 0.21
C CYS A 142 -6.11 0.05 1.55
N SER A 143 -7.30 -0.27 2.06
CA SER A 143 -7.45 -1.05 3.29
C SER A 143 -6.98 -2.50 3.12
N LEU A 144 -7.28 -3.13 1.98
CA LEU A 144 -6.76 -4.46 1.64
C LEU A 144 -5.24 -4.44 1.55
N ASN A 145 -4.67 -3.44 0.86
CA ASN A 145 -3.22 -3.26 0.76
C ASN A 145 -2.57 -3.05 2.14
N ALA A 146 -3.21 -2.30 3.04
CA ALA A 146 -2.71 -2.08 4.40
C ALA A 146 -2.77 -3.36 5.25
N ILE A 147 -3.88 -4.11 5.18
CA ILE A 147 -4.02 -5.40 5.87
C ILE A 147 -2.93 -6.37 5.40
N ALA A 148 -2.76 -6.50 4.09
CA ALA A 148 -1.76 -7.37 3.51
C ALA A 148 -0.33 -6.93 3.91
N ALA A 149 -0.05 -5.62 3.93
CA ALA A 149 1.21 -5.08 4.45
C ALA A 149 1.48 -5.44 5.92
N TYR A 150 0.47 -5.34 6.79
CA TYR A 150 0.57 -5.77 8.19
C TYR A 150 0.85 -7.26 8.33
N ILE A 151 0.14 -8.10 7.56
CA ILE A 151 0.32 -9.55 7.58
C ILE A 151 1.74 -9.90 7.11
N HIS A 152 2.23 -9.30 6.02
CA HIS A 152 3.59 -9.54 5.54
C HIS A 152 4.66 -9.12 6.54
N VAL A 153 4.48 -8.01 7.27
CA VAL A 153 5.39 -7.63 8.36
C VAL A 153 5.32 -8.66 9.48
N TYR A 154 4.13 -9.10 9.89
CA TYR A 154 3.97 -10.13 10.91
C TYR A 154 4.66 -11.44 10.51
N MET A 155 4.42 -11.93 9.29
CA MET A 155 5.02 -13.16 8.75
C MET A 155 6.55 -13.10 8.67
N GLN A 156 7.13 -11.89 8.61
CA GLN A 156 8.57 -11.71 8.52
C GLN A 156 9.27 -11.82 9.88
N TYR A 157 8.61 -11.45 10.99
CA TYR A 157 9.22 -11.39 12.32
C TYR A 157 8.69 -12.45 13.31
N PHE A 158 7.47 -12.97 13.10
CA PHE A 158 6.82 -13.90 14.00
C PHE A 158 6.59 -15.27 13.35
N HIS A 159 6.35 -16.29 14.18
CA HIS A 159 5.99 -17.60 13.67
C HIS A 159 4.57 -17.56 13.09
N THR A 160 4.46 -17.81 11.78
CA THR A 160 3.19 -17.64 11.06
C THR A 160 2.24 -18.83 11.30
N PRO A 161 1.05 -18.62 11.89
CA PRO A 161 0.02 -19.65 11.94
C PRO A 161 -0.63 -19.81 10.55
N PRO A 162 -1.19 -20.99 10.21
CA PRO A 162 -1.77 -21.26 8.89
C PRO A 162 -2.86 -20.28 8.45
N ILE A 163 -3.63 -19.74 9.41
CA ILE A 163 -4.68 -18.74 9.16
C ILE A 163 -4.09 -17.44 8.61
N ALA A 164 -2.94 -16.99 9.10
CA ALA A 164 -2.30 -15.78 8.60
C ALA A 164 -1.79 -15.97 7.16
N ILE A 165 -1.33 -17.17 6.80
CA ILE A 165 -0.95 -17.53 5.43
C ILE A 165 -2.18 -17.48 4.51
N LEU A 166 -3.30 -18.07 4.95
CA LEU A 166 -4.54 -18.09 4.19
C LEU A 166 -5.08 -16.67 3.92
N ILE A 167 -5.09 -15.82 4.94
CA ILE A 167 -5.54 -14.43 4.78
C ILE A 167 -4.62 -13.70 3.79
N GLY A 168 -3.30 -13.90 3.90
CA GLY A 168 -2.33 -13.32 2.96
C GLY A 168 -2.50 -13.79 1.51
N HIS A 169 -3.14 -14.93 1.25
CA HIS A 169 -3.49 -15.35 -0.11
C HIS A 169 -4.76 -14.68 -0.67
N ILE A 170 -5.66 -14.25 0.20
CA ILE A 170 -6.98 -13.71 -0.18
C ILE A 170 -6.95 -12.18 -0.31
N THR A 171 -6.10 -11.52 0.49
CA THR A 171 -5.92 -10.07 0.50
C THR A 171 -5.01 -9.59 -0.63
#